data_AF-A0A1I7ZY40-F1
#
_entry.id   AF-A0A1I7ZY40-F1
#
_cell.length_a   1.000
_cell.length_b   1.000
_cell.length_c   1.000
_cell.angle_alpha   90.00
_cell.angle_beta   90.00
_cell.angle_gamma   90.00
#
_symmetry.space_group_name_H-M   'P 1'
#
loop_
_entity.id
_entity.type
_entity.pdbx_description
1 polymer ?
#
loop_
_entity_poly.entity_id
_entity_poly.type
_entity_poly.pdbx_seq_one_letter_code
_entity_poly.pdbx_strand_id
1 'polypeptide(L)'
;MMDCKKALEKAGGDIEKAIDDMRASGAIKAAKKAGNVAAEGAIAIKADDKSAVLLEVNSQTDFLALQDDFKAFVAESVEQAFAEKLTDAAPLIAAREAAREALVAKVGENVNIRRLVRVEGDVVGTYLHGNKIGVAVVLKGGDVQLAKEIAMHVAASNPEFLLPSEVSAEAIEREKAVFLQLNEEKIKGKPENIVENMVKGRISKFLAEASLVEQAFVMNPEIKVGEL
;
A
#
# COMPACT_ATOMS: atom_id res chain seq x y z
N MET A 1 9.61 -31.52 7.31
CA MET A 1 9.78 -32.85 7.93
C MET A 1 11.25 -33.27 8.04
N MET A 2 12.02 -33.27 6.94
CA MET A 2 13.45 -33.64 7.00
C MET A 2 14.33 -32.68 7.83
N ASP A 3 14.00 -31.39 7.85
CA ASP A 3 14.81 -30.42 8.61
C ASP A 3 14.69 -30.61 10.13
N CYS A 4 13.48 -30.87 10.64
CA CYS A 4 13.26 -31.21 12.04
C CYS A 4 14.01 -32.50 12.43
N LYS A 5 13.97 -33.52 11.56
CA LYS A 5 14.72 -34.76 11.76
C LYS A 5 16.23 -34.50 11.82
N LYS A 6 16.79 -33.76 10.85
CA LYS A 6 18.22 -33.41 10.81
C LYS A 6 18.66 -32.59 12.02
N ALA A 7 17.86 -31.63 12.45
CA ALA A 7 18.14 -30.82 13.62
C ALA A 7 18.15 -31.68 14.89
N LEU A 8 17.16 -32.56 15.05
CA LEU A 8 17.07 -33.46 16.20
C LEU A 8 18.20 -34.51 16.22
N GLU A 9 18.57 -35.06 15.06
CA GLU A 9 19.71 -35.98 14.92
C GLU A 9 21.04 -35.27 15.29
N LYS A 10 21.26 -34.05 14.78
CA LYS A 10 22.44 -33.23 15.11
C LYS A 10 22.48 -32.83 16.58
N ALA A 11 21.32 -32.58 17.18
CA ALA A 11 21.18 -32.27 18.59
C ALA A 11 21.26 -33.50 19.51
N GLY A 12 21.32 -34.72 18.95
CA GLY A 12 21.36 -35.95 19.74
C GLY A 12 20.06 -36.23 20.50
N GLY A 13 18.91 -35.78 19.97
CA GLY A 13 17.61 -35.91 20.61
C GLY A 13 17.23 -34.77 21.57
N ASP A 14 18.13 -33.81 21.80
CA ASP A 14 17.84 -32.62 22.60
C ASP A 14 16.92 -31.65 21.80
N ILE A 15 15.71 -31.47 22.31
CA ILE A 15 14.66 -30.68 21.66
C ILE A 15 15.00 -29.18 21.68
N GLU A 16 15.47 -28.65 22.80
CA GLU A 16 15.79 -27.22 22.93
C GLU A 16 16.96 -26.84 22.04
N LYS A 17 18.01 -27.68 22.06
CA LYS A 17 19.15 -27.51 21.15
C LYS A 17 18.75 -27.62 19.67
N ALA A 18 17.82 -28.53 19.34
CA ALA A 18 17.31 -28.64 17.97
C ALA A 18 16.52 -27.40 17.54
N ILE A 19 15.76 -26.78 18.46
CA ILE A 19 15.05 -25.51 18.21
C ILE A 19 16.05 -24.39 17.92
N ASP A 20 17.11 -24.26 18.71
CA ASP A 20 18.13 -23.23 18.52
C ASP A 20 18.92 -23.42 17.20
N ASP A 21 19.28 -24.66 16.88
CA ASP A 21 19.89 -25.01 15.59
C ASP A 21 18.95 -24.68 14.41
N MET A 22 17.65 -24.93 14.56
CA MET A 22 16.65 -24.59 13.54
C MET A 22 16.51 -23.08 13.35
N ARG A 23 16.54 -22.27 14.43
CA ARG A 23 16.54 -20.81 14.35
C ARG A 23 17.74 -20.30 13.54
N ALA A 24 18.95 -20.76 13.86
CA ALA A 24 20.16 -20.39 13.13
C ALA A 24 20.09 -20.79 11.65
N SER A 25 19.53 -21.96 11.34
CA SER A 25 19.33 -22.40 9.95
C SER A 25 18.24 -21.61 9.20
N GLY A 26 17.28 -21.05 9.94
CA GLY A 26 16.19 -20.22 9.43
C GLY A 26 16.70 -18.94 8.80
N ALA A 27 17.63 -18.25 9.46
CA ALA A 27 18.32 -17.08 8.93
C ALA A 27 18.98 -17.37 7.57
N ILE A 28 19.69 -18.50 7.45
CA ILE A 28 20.34 -18.91 6.19
C ILE A 28 19.30 -19.16 5.09
N LYS A 29 18.18 -19.80 5.42
CA LYS A 29 17.09 -20.03 4.46
C LYS A 29 16.48 -18.71 4.00
N ALA A 30 16.22 -17.80 4.92
CA ALA A 30 15.67 -16.49 4.61
C ALA A 30 16.61 -15.70 3.70
N ALA A 31 17.91 -15.67 4.00
CA ALA A 31 18.93 -15.05 3.15
C ALA A 31 18.96 -15.63 1.72
N LYS A 32 18.82 -16.96 1.58
CA LYS A 32 18.74 -17.62 0.25
C LYS A 32 17.46 -17.27 -0.52
N LYS A 33 16.38 -16.88 0.16
CA LYS A 33 15.10 -16.52 -0.44
C LYS A 33 14.98 -15.02 -0.71
N ALA A 34 15.78 -14.19 -0.04
CA ALA A 34 15.72 -12.73 -0.13
C ALA A 34 15.83 -12.17 -1.56
N GLY A 35 16.58 -12.86 -2.45
CA GLY A 35 16.73 -12.48 -3.85
C GLY A 35 15.51 -12.79 -4.74
N ASN A 36 14.53 -13.54 -4.25
CA ASN A 36 13.33 -13.83 -5.02
C ASN A 36 12.38 -12.63 -5.02
N VAL A 37 11.77 -12.35 -6.17
CA VAL A 37 10.75 -11.32 -6.30
C VAL A 37 9.53 -11.67 -5.43
N ALA A 38 9.16 -10.74 -4.55
CA ALA A 38 7.98 -10.81 -3.70
C ALA A 38 7.05 -9.65 -4.07
N ALA A 39 6.12 -9.88 -5.00
CA ALA A 39 5.20 -8.87 -5.53
C ALA A 39 3.75 -9.06 -5.06
N GLU A 40 3.46 -10.17 -4.39
CA GLU A 40 2.17 -10.43 -3.75
C GLU A 40 2.22 -9.99 -2.29
N GLY A 41 1.21 -10.34 -1.48
CA GLY A 41 1.17 -10.07 -0.05
C GLY A 41 -0.12 -9.41 0.42
N ALA A 42 -0.01 -8.62 1.47
CA ALA A 42 -1.13 -7.94 2.11
C ALA A 42 -0.79 -6.52 2.57
N ILE A 43 -1.80 -5.66 2.50
CA ILE A 43 -1.89 -4.40 3.22
C ILE A 43 -2.63 -4.64 4.53
N ALA A 44 -2.12 -4.07 5.62
CA ALA A 44 -2.80 -4.02 6.91
C ALA A 44 -2.88 -2.59 7.42
N ILE A 45 -3.95 -2.31 8.16
CA ILE A 45 -4.19 -1.00 8.76
C ILE A 45 -4.52 -1.20 10.23
N LYS A 46 -3.89 -0.41 11.09
CA LYS A 46 -4.32 -0.21 12.48
C LYS A 46 -4.60 1.27 12.68
N ALA A 47 -5.74 1.60 13.28
CA ALA A 47 -6.16 2.97 13.46
C ALA A 47 -6.96 3.17 14.75
N ASP A 48 -6.98 4.42 15.21
CA ASP A 48 -7.99 5.02 16.09
C ASP A 48 -8.56 6.28 15.40
N ASP A 49 -9.41 7.04 16.08
CA ASP A 49 -10.08 8.22 15.50
C ASP A 49 -9.11 9.37 15.15
N LYS A 50 -7.84 9.29 15.57
CA LYS A 50 -6.83 10.37 15.42
C LYS A 50 -5.57 9.94 14.70
N SER A 51 -5.34 8.65 14.54
CA SER A 51 -4.11 8.14 13.95
C SER A 51 -4.33 6.81 13.24
N ALA A 52 -3.57 6.58 12.18
CA ALA A 52 -3.55 5.30 11.47
C ALA A 52 -2.12 4.94 11.04
N VAL A 53 -1.81 3.65 11.08
CA VAL A 53 -0.62 3.06 10.50
C VAL A 53 -1.05 2.10 9.40
N LEU A 54 -0.48 2.28 8.21
CA LEU A 54 -0.63 1.42 7.05
C LEU A 54 0.68 0.67 6.84
N LEU A 55 0.58 -0.65 6.68
CA LEU A 55 1.73 -1.53 6.52
C LEU A 55 1.56 -2.39 5.26
N GLU A 56 2.58 -2.40 4.40
CA GLU A 56 2.70 -3.34 3.29
C GLU A 56 3.70 -4.44 3.62
N VAL A 57 3.23 -5.69 3.59
CA VAL A 57 4.06 -6.87 3.72
C VAL A 57 3.90 -7.72 2.47
N ASN A 58 5.02 -8.02 1.80
CA ASN A 58 5.01 -8.79 0.57
C ASN A 58 5.33 -10.26 0.79
N SER A 59 4.77 -11.08 -0.09
CA SER A 59 5.08 -12.51 -0.28
C SER A 59 5.38 -12.79 -1.76
N GLN A 60 5.86 -13.99 -2.08
CA GLN A 60 6.04 -14.39 -3.47
C GLN A 60 4.72 -14.76 -4.14
N THR A 61 3.83 -15.44 -3.41
CA THR A 61 2.53 -15.87 -3.91
C THR A 61 1.37 -15.25 -3.13
N ASP A 62 0.22 -15.17 -3.78
CA ASP A 62 -1.05 -14.78 -3.19
C ASP A 62 -1.59 -15.86 -2.23
N PHE A 63 -1.32 -17.13 -2.52
CA PHE A 63 -1.66 -18.25 -1.64
C PHE A 63 -1.08 -18.08 -0.24
N LEU A 64 0.18 -17.66 -0.11
CA LEU A 64 0.78 -17.41 1.20
C LEU A 64 0.08 -16.27 1.95
N ALA A 65 -0.35 -15.22 1.26
CA ALA A 65 -1.06 -14.09 1.88
C ALA A 65 -2.41 -14.49 2.50
N LEU A 66 -2.96 -15.65 2.12
CA LEU A 66 -4.20 -16.20 2.66
C LEU A 66 -3.98 -17.15 3.85
N GLN A 67 -2.73 -17.56 4.14
CA GLN A 67 -2.41 -18.49 5.22
C GLN A 67 -2.35 -17.79 6.58
N ASP A 68 -2.72 -18.52 7.63
CA ASP A 68 -2.83 -17.97 8.99
C ASP A 68 -1.49 -17.51 9.56
N ASP A 69 -0.39 -18.21 9.27
CA ASP A 69 0.95 -17.83 9.72
C ASP A 69 1.37 -16.45 9.16
N PHE A 70 1.08 -16.18 7.89
CA PHE A 70 1.37 -14.89 7.27
C PHE A 70 0.45 -13.80 7.83
N LYS A 71 -0.85 -14.08 7.93
CA LYS A 71 -1.83 -13.14 8.51
C LYS A 71 -1.47 -12.76 9.95
N ALA A 72 -1.06 -13.72 10.76
CA ALA A 72 -0.62 -13.48 12.13
C ALA A 72 0.63 -12.59 12.16
N PHE A 73 1.64 -12.88 11.34
CA PHE A 73 2.84 -12.05 11.24
C PHE A 73 2.52 -10.60 10.85
N VAL A 74 1.63 -10.39 9.87
CA VAL A 74 1.19 -9.07 9.43
C VAL A 74 0.42 -8.34 10.54
N ALA A 75 -0.54 -9.01 11.18
CA ALA A 75 -1.36 -8.43 12.25
C ALA A 75 -0.50 -8.00 13.44
N GLU A 76 0.40 -8.84 13.91
CA GLU A 76 1.32 -8.50 15.00
C GLU A 76 2.25 -7.34 14.61
N SER A 77 2.73 -7.31 13.36
CA SER A 77 3.63 -6.26 12.90
C SER A 77 2.95 -4.90 12.83
N VAL A 78 1.69 -4.83 12.37
CA VAL A 78 0.96 -3.56 12.32
C VAL A 78 0.53 -3.09 13.72
N GLU A 79 0.20 -4.01 14.63
CA GLU A 79 -0.09 -3.67 16.04
C GLU A 79 1.16 -3.10 16.74
N GLN A 80 2.32 -3.74 16.58
CA GLN A 80 3.58 -3.25 17.13
C GLN A 80 3.92 -1.87 16.57
N ALA A 81 3.84 -1.70 15.26
CA ALA A 81 4.10 -0.43 14.60
C ALA A 81 3.21 0.71 15.10
N PHE A 82 1.92 0.42 15.32
CA PHE A 82 0.98 1.38 15.85
C PHE A 82 1.28 1.75 17.31
N ALA A 83 1.56 0.76 18.15
CA ALA A 83 1.88 0.94 19.57
C ALA A 83 3.18 1.74 19.78
N GLU A 84 4.20 1.45 18.98
CA GLU A 84 5.51 2.13 19.01
C GLU A 84 5.50 3.48 18.26
N LYS A 85 4.38 3.85 17.64
CA LYS A 85 4.21 5.09 16.85
C LYS A 85 5.25 5.26 15.74
N LEU A 86 5.60 4.15 15.09
CA LEU A 86 6.58 4.16 14.00
C LEU A 86 6.03 4.93 12.80
N THR A 87 6.89 5.73 12.17
CA THR A 87 6.56 6.54 10.98
C THR A 87 7.18 6.01 9.70
N ASP A 88 8.13 5.09 9.81
CA ASP A 88 8.77 4.39 8.70
C ASP A 88 8.99 2.90 9.03
N ALA A 89 9.35 2.10 8.02
CA ALA A 89 9.43 0.65 8.15
C ALA A 89 10.74 0.15 8.78
N ALA A 90 11.81 0.92 8.80
CA ALA A 90 13.14 0.40 9.14
C ALA A 90 13.24 -0.11 10.60
N PRO A 91 12.72 0.60 11.62
CA PRO A 91 12.67 0.09 12.99
C PRO A 91 11.85 -1.20 13.10
N LEU A 92 10.71 -1.26 12.39
CA LEU A 92 9.84 -2.43 12.40
C LEU A 92 10.50 -3.65 11.76
N ILE A 93 11.18 -3.46 10.62
CA ILE A 93 11.94 -4.51 9.94
C ILE A 93 12.98 -5.09 10.91
N ALA A 94 13.76 -4.24 11.58
CA ALA A 94 14.76 -4.69 12.54
C ALA A 94 14.13 -5.44 13.73
N ALA A 95 13.02 -4.94 14.28
CA ALA A 95 12.35 -5.54 15.41
C ALA A 95 11.65 -6.87 15.08
N ARG A 96 11.17 -7.04 13.84
CA ARG A 96 10.44 -8.24 13.38
C ARG A 96 11.32 -9.26 12.65
N GLU A 97 12.63 -9.01 12.47
CA GLU A 97 13.49 -9.84 11.63
C GLU A 97 13.52 -11.30 12.08
N ALA A 98 13.69 -11.56 13.38
CA ALA A 98 13.68 -12.93 13.91
C ALA A 98 12.35 -13.66 13.64
N ALA A 99 11.21 -12.96 13.76
CA ALA A 99 9.89 -13.51 13.44
C ALA A 99 9.71 -13.74 11.93
N ARG A 100 10.25 -12.84 11.09
CA ARG A 100 10.25 -12.97 9.64
C ARG A 100 11.08 -14.17 9.18
N GLU A 101 12.29 -14.34 9.70
CA GLU A 101 13.15 -15.49 9.40
C GLU A 101 12.49 -16.81 9.78
N ALA A 102 11.84 -16.86 10.95
CA ALA A 102 11.07 -18.02 11.39
C ALA A 102 9.90 -18.33 10.44
N LEU A 103 9.15 -17.31 10.00
CA LEU A 103 8.09 -17.44 9.01
C LEU A 103 8.63 -17.98 7.68
N VAL A 104 9.68 -17.37 7.13
CA VAL A 104 10.30 -17.81 5.86
C VAL A 104 10.84 -19.24 5.96
N ALA A 105 11.43 -19.61 7.09
CA ALA A 105 11.90 -20.98 7.32
C ALA A 105 10.76 -22.01 7.31
N LYS A 106 9.56 -21.60 7.75
CA LYS A 106 8.35 -22.42 7.80
C LYS A 106 7.66 -22.51 6.44
N VAL A 107 7.47 -21.38 5.76
CA VAL A 107 6.64 -21.29 4.53
C VAL A 107 7.46 -21.46 3.25
N GLY A 108 8.77 -21.23 3.30
CA GLY A 108 9.68 -21.46 2.17
C GLY A 108 9.64 -20.41 1.05
N GLU A 109 8.94 -19.30 1.26
CA GLU A 109 8.86 -18.14 0.36
C GLU A 109 9.55 -16.92 0.96
N ASN A 110 9.99 -16.01 0.11
CA ASN A 110 10.45 -14.69 0.52
C ASN A 110 9.27 -13.88 1.08
N VAL A 111 9.47 -13.32 2.28
CA VAL A 111 8.51 -12.45 2.95
C VAL A 111 9.25 -11.22 3.45
N ASN A 112 8.75 -10.03 3.13
CA ASN A 112 9.40 -8.76 3.44
C ASN A 112 8.37 -7.74 3.94
N ILE A 113 8.68 -7.04 5.03
CA ILE A 113 8.01 -5.77 5.33
C ILE A 113 8.59 -4.73 4.38
N ARG A 114 7.77 -4.13 3.51
CA ARG A 114 8.26 -3.27 2.42
C ARG A 114 8.18 -1.79 2.75
N ARG A 115 7.04 -1.34 3.26
CA ARG A 115 6.84 0.07 3.63
C ARG A 115 5.76 0.19 4.69
N LEU A 116 5.88 1.28 5.42
CA LEU A 116 4.97 1.69 6.47
C LEU A 116 4.76 3.20 6.31
N VAL A 117 3.52 3.64 6.54
CA VAL A 117 3.20 5.06 6.68
C VAL A 117 2.31 5.24 7.90
N ARG A 118 2.56 6.31 8.66
CA ARG A 118 1.70 6.77 9.74
C ARG A 118 1.09 8.12 9.38
N VAL A 119 -0.19 8.27 9.65
CA VAL A 119 -0.91 9.54 9.53
C VAL A 119 -1.58 9.87 10.86
N GLU A 120 -1.66 11.15 11.18
CA GLU A 120 -2.31 11.66 12.40
C GLU A 120 -3.09 12.94 12.07
N GLY A 121 -4.19 13.16 12.79
CA GLY A 121 -4.98 14.39 12.69
C GLY A 121 -6.23 14.38 13.57
N ASP A 122 -7.13 15.32 13.31
CA ASP A 122 -8.32 15.53 14.15
C ASP A 122 -9.34 14.40 13.98
N VAL A 123 -9.58 14.00 12.73
CA VAL A 123 -10.49 12.92 12.35
C VAL A 123 -9.80 12.04 11.32
N VAL A 124 -9.59 10.77 11.66
CA VAL A 124 -8.97 9.78 10.77
C VAL A 124 -9.97 8.71 10.39
N GLY A 125 -10.19 8.54 9.09
CA GLY A 125 -10.97 7.45 8.51
C GLY A 125 -10.07 6.52 7.71
N THR A 126 -10.35 5.22 7.76
CA THR A 126 -9.59 4.24 6.99
C THR A 126 -10.50 3.28 6.24
N TYR A 127 -10.00 2.75 5.14
CA TYR A 127 -10.67 1.72 4.37
C TYR A 127 -9.66 0.69 3.86
N LEU A 128 -10.01 -0.58 4.02
CA LEU A 128 -9.24 -1.71 3.51
C LEU A 128 -10.12 -2.50 2.55
N HIS A 129 -9.76 -2.52 1.27
CA HIS A 129 -10.44 -3.30 0.24
C HIS A 129 -9.77 -4.69 0.12
N GLY A 130 -10.38 -5.68 0.80
CA GLY A 130 -9.80 -7.02 0.91
C GLY A 130 -8.50 -6.99 1.71
N ASN A 131 -7.39 -7.42 1.12
CA ASN A 131 -6.04 -7.28 1.67
C ASN A 131 -5.08 -6.58 0.68
N LYS A 132 -5.61 -5.97 -0.40
CA LYS A 132 -4.79 -5.47 -1.51
C LYS A 132 -4.62 -3.95 -1.51
N ILE A 133 -5.65 -3.22 -1.10
CA ILE A 133 -5.66 -1.75 -1.13
C ILE A 133 -6.07 -1.25 0.25
N GLY A 134 -5.19 -0.46 0.87
CA GLY A 134 -5.46 0.22 2.13
C GLY A 134 -5.31 1.73 1.97
N VAL A 135 -6.26 2.48 2.53
CA VAL A 135 -6.31 3.94 2.47
C VAL A 135 -6.58 4.50 3.86
N ALA A 136 -5.92 5.60 4.19
CA ALA A 136 -6.30 6.47 5.29
C ALA A 136 -6.52 7.90 4.79
N VAL A 137 -7.54 8.55 5.34
CA VAL A 137 -7.92 9.93 5.07
C VAL A 137 -7.94 10.66 6.40
N VAL A 138 -7.29 11.82 6.42
CA VAL A 138 -7.28 12.73 7.55
C VAL A 138 -8.15 13.94 7.19
N LEU A 139 -9.16 14.21 8.00
CA LEU A 139 -10.00 15.40 7.86
C LEU A 139 -9.71 16.39 8.99
N LYS A 140 -9.90 17.67 8.65
CA LYS A 140 -10.03 18.75 9.62
C LYS A 140 -11.50 19.12 9.74
N GLY A 141 -12.14 18.73 10.84
CA GLY A 141 -13.60 18.77 10.98
C GLY A 141 -14.28 17.51 10.43
N GLY A 142 -15.60 17.57 10.22
CA GLY A 142 -16.39 16.41 9.80
C GLY A 142 -16.45 15.31 10.86
N ASP A 143 -16.67 14.07 10.40
CA ASP A 143 -16.69 12.88 11.26
C ASP A 143 -15.99 11.67 10.61
N VAL A 144 -15.81 10.62 11.41
CA VAL A 144 -15.10 9.39 11.00
C VAL A 144 -15.83 8.66 9.87
N GLN A 145 -17.16 8.80 9.79
CA GLN A 145 -17.95 8.16 8.74
C GLN A 145 -17.68 8.82 7.38
N LEU A 146 -17.69 10.15 7.32
CA LEU A 146 -17.32 10.90 6.12
C LEU A 146 -15.87 10.59 5.70
N ALA A 147 -14.93 10.58 6.65
CA ALA A 147 -13.53 10.25 6.35
C ALA A 147 -13.38 8.83 5.77
N LYS A 148 -14.15 7.85 6.28
CA LYS A 148 -14.19 6.48 5.75
C LYS A 148 -14.79 6.42 4.35
N GLU A 149 -15.86 7.16 4.08
CA GLU A 149 -16.49 7.22 2.76
C GLU A 149 -15.55 7.84 1.71
N ILE A 150 -14.80 8.88 2.08
CA ILE A 150 -13.74 9.45 1.23
C ILE A 150 -12.60 8.43 1.06
N ALA A 151 -12.22 7.68 2.10
CA ALA A 151 -11.20 6.63 1.97
C ALA A 151 -11.63 5.51 0.99
N MET A 152 -12.93 5.15 0.99
CA MET A 152 -13.50 4.22 0.00
C MET A 152 -13.43 4.79 -1.41
N HIS A 153 -13.73 6.08 -1.58
CA HIS A 153 -13.60 6.76 -2.86
C HIS A 153 -12.15 6.77 -3.36
N VAL A 154 -11.19 7.15 -2.52
CA VAL A 154 -9.76 7.15 -2.86
C VAL A 154 -9.29 5.75 -3.26
N ALA A 155 -9.75 4.70 -2.57
CA ALA A 155 -9.41 3.32 -2.94
C ALA A 155 -9.92 2.91 -4.33
N ALA A 156 -11.04 3.47 -4.79
CA ALA A 156 -11.65 3.18 -6.08
C ALA A 156 -11.12 4.08 -7.22
N SER A 157 -10.91 5.36 -6.93
CA SER A 157 -10.56 6.39 -7.94
C SER A 157 -9.07 6.75 -7.99
N ASN A 158 -8.28 6.34 -7.00
CA ASN A 158 -6.83 6.54 -6.91
C ASN A 158 -6.34 7.94 -7.34
N PRO A 159 -6.87 9.03 -6.74
CA PRO A 159 -6.33 10.36 -6.99
C PRO A 159 -4.87 10.43 -6.56
N GLU A 160 -4.05 11.12 -7.37
CA GLU A 160 -2.63 11.33 -7.09
C GLU A 160 -2.41 12.58 -6.23
N PHE A 161 -3.32 13.55 -6.33
CA PHE A 161 -3.25 14.83 -5.64
C PHE A 161 -4.51 15.09 -4.82
N LEU A 162 -4.42 15.96 -3.81
CA LEU A 162 -5.59 16.46 -3.12
C LEU A 162 -6.27 17.54 -3.95
N LEU A 163 -5.49 18.51 -4.44
CA LEU A 163 -5.97 19.70 -5.15
C LEU A 163 -5.44 19.77 -6.59
N PRO A 164 -6.19 20.34 -7.55
CA PRO A 164 -5.70 20.58 -8.91
C PRO A 164 -4.42 21.41 -8.97
N SER A 165 -4.27 22.34 -8.02
CA SER A 165 -3.11 23.25 -7.93
C SER A 165 -1.81 22.54 -7.55
N GLU A 166 -1.87 21.31 -7.05
CA GLU A 166 -0.68 20.50 -6.72
C GLU A 166 -0.09 19.82 -7.96
N VAL A 167 -0.83 19.79 -9.06
CA VAL A 167 -0.36 19.24 -10.33
C VAL A 167 0.66 20.20 -10.94
N SER A 168 1.89 19.70 -11.18
CA SER A 168 2.96 20.54 -11.69
C SER A 168 2.69 21.02 -13.12
N ALA A 169 3.18 22.22 -13.44
CA ALA A 169 3.12 22.76 -14.81
C ALA A 169 3.78 21.81 -15.81
N GLU A 170 4.84 21.11 -15.41
CA GLU A 170 5.51 20.10 -16.23
C GLU A 170 4.60 18.89 -16.52
N ALA A 171 3.84 18.42 -15.53
CA ALA A 171 2.87 17.34 -15.74
C ALA A 171 1.76 17.78 -16.71
N ILE A 172 1.27 19.01 -16.56
CA ILE A 172 0.26 19.59 -17.45
C ILE A 172 0.78 19.71 -18.89
N GLU A 173 1.99 20.25 -19.09
CA GLU A 173 2.56 20.38 -20.43
C GLU A 173 2.90 19.03 -21.06
N ARG A 174 3.33 18.05 -20.26
CA ARG A 174 3.49 16.65 -20.74
C ARG A 174 2.16 16.06 -21.19
N GLU A 175 1.11 16.19 -20.40
CA GLU A 175 -0.22 15.69 -20.77
C GLU A 175 -0.75 16.37 -22.04
N LYS A 176 -0.53 17.68 -22.17
CA LYS A 176 -0.87 18.44 -23.38
C LYS A 176 -0.11 17.92 -24.61
N ALA A 177 1.19 17.70 -24.50
CA ALA A 177 2.00 17.17 -25.59
C ALA A 177 1.54 15.76 -26.01
N VAL A 178 1.29 14.89 -25.03
CA VAL A 178 0.76 13.53 -25.27
C VAL A 178 -0.61 13.59 -25.95
N PHE A 179 -1.52 14.45 -25.49
CA PHE A 179 -2.84 14.60 -26.10
C PHE A 179 -2.76 15.08 -27.55
N LEU A 180 -1.92 16.07 -27.83
CA LEU A 180 -1.70 16.58 -29.19
C LEU A 180 -1.14 15.48 -30.11
N GLN A 181 -0.14 14.72 -29.64
CA GLN A 181 0.45 13.63 -30.40
C GLN A 181 -0.55 12.50 -30.69
N LEU A 182 -1.32 12.07 -29.68
CA LEU A 182 -2.32 11.00 -29.83
C LEU A 182 -3.52 11.40 -30.70
N ASN A 183 -3.74 12.69 -30.92
CA ASN A 183 -4.89 13.21 -31.67
C ASN A 183 -4.48 14.00 -32.91
N GLU A 184 -3.24 13.87 -33.39
CA GLU A 184 -2.70 14.62 -34.52
C GLU A 184 -3.62 14.57 -35.76
N GLU A 185 -4.04 13.37 -36.17
CA GLU A 185 -4.95 13.16 -37.31
C GLU A 185 -6.34 13.81 -37.11
N LYS A 186 -6.83 13.86 -35.86
CA LYS A 186 -8.13 14.48 -35.52
C LYS A 186 -8.06 16.00 -35.40
N ILE A 187 -6.86 16.54 -35.26
CA ILE A 187 -6.56 17.97 -35.09
C ILE A 187 -6.21 18.59 -36.44
N LYS A 188 -5.63 17.81 -37.36
CA LYS A 188 -5.25 18.24 -38.70
C LYS A 188 -6.41 18.90 -39.44
N GLY A 189 -6.20 20.12 -39.91
CA GLY A 189 -7.19 20.90 -40.65
C GLY A 189 -8.25 21.60 -39.79
N LYS A 190 -8.19 21.49 -38.46
CA LYS A 190 -9.05 22.27 -37.56
C LYS A 190 -8.46 23.66 -37.30
N PRO A 191 -9.31 24.70 -37.14
CA PRO A 191 -8.86 26.02 -36.70
C PRO A 191 -8.18 25.98 -35.33
N GLU A 192 -7.17 26.84 -35.11
CA GLU A 192 -6.38 26.88 -33.86
C GLU A 192 -7.25 27.00 -32.60
N ASN A 193 -8.26 27.86 -32.62
CA ASN A 193 -9.19 28.05 -31.50
C ASN A 193 -9.96 26.76 -31.13
N ILE A 194 -10.24 25.88 -32.10
CA ILE A 194 -10.88 24.58 -31.83
C ILE A 194 -9.88 23.64 -31.15
N VAL A 195 -8.62 23.64 -31.60
CA VAL A 195 -7.56 22.81 -31.00
C VAL A 195 -7.27 23.25 -29.57
N GLU A 196 -7.17 24.57 -29.32
CA GLU A 196 -6.99 25.13 -27.98
C GLU A 196 -8.13 24.74 -27.04
N ASN A 197 -9.38 24.81 -27.51
CA ASN A 197 -10.54 24.39 -26.71
C ASN A 197 -10.53 22.88 -26.42
N MET A 198 -10.09 22.05 -27.38
CA MET A 198 -9.93 20.61 -27.16
C MET A 198 -8.85 20.31 -26.11
N VAL A 199 -7.70 20.97 -26.19
CA VAL A 199 -6.62 20.85 -25.21
C VAL A 199 -7.09 21.30 -23.83
N LYS A 200 -7.74 22.47 -23.74
CA LYS A 200 -8.29 23.00 -22.48
C LYS A 200 -9.26 22.01 -21.84
N GLY A 201 -10.17 21.42 -22.61
CA GLY A 201 -11.09 20.39 -22.14
C GLY A 201 -10.36 19.14 -21.64
N ARG A 202 -9.33 18.67 -22.36
CA ARG A 202 -8.53 17.52 -21.91
C ARG A 202 -7.79 17.82 -20.61
N ILE A 203 -7.14 18.97 -20.49
CA ILE A 203 -6.40 19.36 -19.29
C ILE A 203 -7.35 19.50 -18.10
N SER A 204 -8.52 20.13 -18.29
CA SER A 204 -9.54 20.20 -17.25
C SER A 204 -9.96 18.81 -16.76
N LYS A 205 -10.13 17.85 -17.69
CA LYS A 205 -10.45 16.46 -17.35
C LYS A 205 -9.30 15.76 -16.63
N PHE A 206 -8.06 15.94 -17.10
CA PHE A 206 -6.87 15.38 -16.46
C PHE A 206 -6.72 15.85 -15.02
N LEU A 207 -6.87 17.16 -14.78
CA LEU A 207 -6.85 17.71 -13.43
C LEU A 207 -7.97 17.11 -12.57
N ALA A 208 -9.19 17.01 -13.10
CA ALA A 208 -10.31 16.40 -12.37
C ALA A 208 -10.13 14.92 -12.05
N GLU A 209 -9.48 14.16 -12.94
CA GLU A 209 -9.14 12.75 -12.71
C GLU A 209 -7.98 12.60 -11.71
N ALA A 210 -7.03 13.54 -11.67
CA ALA A 210 -5.83 13.46 -10.84
C ALA A 210 -6.02 13.98 -9.41
N SER A 211 -6.93 14.95 -9.18
CA SER A 211 -7.12 15.58 -7.88
C SER A 211 -8.40 15.16 -7.17
N LEU A 212 -8.29 14.71 -5.92
CA LEU A 212 -9.39 14.20 -5.09
C LEU A 212 -10.60 15.14 -5.08
N VAL A 213 -10.41 16.43 -4.78
CA VAL A 213 -11.54 17.35 -4.58
C VAL A 213 -12.38 17.59 -5.84
N GLU A 214 -11.82 17.35 -7.03
CA GLU A 214 -12.53 17.52 -8.29
C GLU A 214 -13.19 16.24 -8.82
N GLN A 215 -12.86 15.08 -8.22
CA GLN A 215 -13.43 13.79 -8.61
C GLN A 215 -14.91 13.73 -8.24
N ALA A 216 -15.72 13.16 -9.14
CA ALA A 216 -17.10 12.80 -8.85
C ALA A 216 -17.14 11.70 -7.78
N PHE A 217 -17.89 11.91 -6.71
CA PHE A 217 -17.90 11.00 -5.56
C PHE A 217 -18.49 9.64 -5.95
N VAL A 218 -17.78 8.55 -5.61
CA VAL A 218 -18.11 7.21 -6.12
C VAL A 218 -19.47 6.70 -5.63
N MET A 219 -19.91 7.13 -4.43
CA MET A 219 -21.22 6.75 -3.89
C MET A 219 -22.35 7.66 -4.38
N ASN A 220 -22.03 8.89 -4.80
CA ASN A 220 -22.98 9.82 -5.41
C ASN A 220 -22.27 10.65 -6.50
N PRO A 221 -22.25 10.20 -7.77
CA PRO A 221 -21.50 10.86 -8.83
C PRO A 221 -22.04 12.24 -9.25
N GLU A 222 -23.19 12.66 -8.71
CA GLU A 222 -23.77 13.99 -8.96
C GLU A 222 -23.05 15.11 -8.18
N ILE A 223 -22.28 14.76 -7.16
CA ILE A 223 -21.50 15.68 -6.33
C ILE A 223 -20.02 15.33 -6.41
N LYS A 224 -19.15 16.34 -6.30
CA LYS A 224 -17.70 16.15 -6.18
C LYS A 224 -17.32 15.90 -4.73
N VAL A 225 -16.17 15.27 -4.53
CA VAL A 225 -15.63 15.07 -3.17
C VAL A 225 -15.38 16.40 -2.47
N GLY A 226 -14.94 17.44 -3.18
CA GLY A 226 -14.72 18.76 -2.60
C GLY A 226 -15.99 19.49 -2.13
N GLU A 227 -17.18 18.96 -2.46
CA GLU A 227 -18.48 19.50 -2.03
C GLU A 227 -19.04 18.79 -0.78
N LEU A 228 -18.37 17.74 -0.29
CA LEU A 228 -18.68 17.03 0.95
C LEU A 228 -18.12 17.75 2.17
#